data_AF-A0A1F1W0G7-F1
#
_entry.id   AF-A0A1F1W0G7-F1
#
_cell.length_a   1.000
_cell.length_b   1.000
_cell.length_c   1.000
_cell.angle_alpha   90.00
_cell.angle_beta   90.00
_cell.angle_gamma   90.00
#
_symmetry.space_group_name_H-M   'P 1'
#
loop_
_entity.id
_entity.type
_entity.pdbx_description
1 polymer ?
#
loop_
_entity_poly.entity_id
_entity_poly.type
_entity_poly.pdbx_seq_one_letter_code
_entity_poly.pdbx_strand_id
1 'polypeptide(L)'
;MCTAMLVCGLLSSCAPSATEPGIAADTAGPLSRAQAESLVEEPLADLATSVSERADEYAQLSEDGAATVQRTEAGCEYVSTVYHSTLPVDGEGWGALADAVRPQMEAWAMDTGALDREERATGAGLRGTNPHNGAALSVQTWNDHLGVDLDGPTEGLEMAVRVPLAQSECD
;
A
#
# COMPACT_ATOMS: atom_id res chain seq x y z
N MET A 1 -10.87 60.98 -26.78
CA MET A 1 -10.99 61.43 -25.38
C MET A 1 -11.03 60.20 -24.47
N CYS A 2 -10.15 60.21 -23.47
CA CYS A 2 -10.08 59.47 -22.20
C CYS A 2 -10.37 57.96 -22.10
N THR A 3 -9.30 57.25 -21.75
CA THR A 3 -9.16 56.07 -20.89
C THR A 3 -10.11 56.05 -19.69
N ALA A 4 -10.63 54.87 -19.35
CA ALA A 4 -11.03 54.53 -17.99
C ALA A 4 -10.63 53.07 -17.70
N MET A 5 -9.52 52.92 -16.97
CA MET A 5 -9.22 51.72 -16.20
C MET A 5 -10.25 51.59 -15.08
N LEU A 6 -10.70 50.37 -14.79
CA LEU A 6 -11.27 50.04 -13.50
C LEU A 6 -10.62 48.78 -12.96
N VAL A 7 -10.05 48.96 -11.78
CA VAL A 7 -9.21 48.06 -11.00
C VAL A 7 -10.03 47.60 -9.79
N CYS A 8 -9.66 46.43 -9.27
CA CYS A 8 -9.92 45.86 -7.93
C CYS A 8 -11.19 45.04 -7.68
N GLY A 9 -10.94 43.83 -7.16
CA GLY A 9 -11.92 42.97 -6.51
C GLY A 9 -11.38 41.60 -6.10
N LEU A 10 -10.20 41.55 -5.46
CA LEU A 10 -9.69 40.36 -4.75
C LEU A 10 -10.61 40.02 -3.56
N LEU A 11 -11.20 38.83 -3.58
CA LEU A 11 -11.64 38.02 -2.43
C LEU A 11 -11.44 36.55 -2.88
N SER A 12 -10.30 35.90 -2.61
CA SER A 12 -9.90 35.22 -1.37
C SER A 12 -10.99 34.39 -0.68
N SER A 13 -10.61 33.13 -0.41
CA SER A 13 -11.23 32.07 0.40
C SER A 13 -12.31 31.23 -0.30
N CYS A 14 -12.23 29.89 -0.42
CA CYS A 14 -11.39 28.88 0.23
C CYS A 14 -10.84 27.89 -0.82
N ALA A 15 -9.56 27.56 -0.70
CA ALA A 15 -9.05 26.30 -1.20
C ALA A 15 -9.62 25.17 -0.33
N PRO A 16 -10.17 24.09 -0.90
CA PRO A 16 -9.91 22.77 -0.37
C PRO A 16 -8.45 22.45 -0.67
N SER A 17 -7.73 22.09 0.39
CA SER A 17 -6.33 21.74 0.47
C SER A 17 -5.75 21.21 -0.84
N ALA A 18 -4.67 21.85 -1.32
CA ALA A 18 -3.67 21.06 -2.02
C ALA A 18 -3.24 20.01 -1.00
N THR A 19 -3.69 18.77 -1.18
CA THR A 19 -3.02 17.59 -0.62
C THR A 19 -1.55 17.85 -0.85
N GLU A 20 -0.75 17.89 0.23
CA GLU A 20 0.70 18.01 0.07
C GLU A 20 1.11 16.98 -0.99
N PRO A 21 1.88 17.36 -2.03
CA PRO A 21 2.25 16.40 -3.05
C PRO A 21 2.92 15.24 -2.33
N GLY A 22 2.30 14.05 -2.43
CA GLY A 22 2.88 12.83 -1.89
C GLY A 22 4.33 12.72 -2.33
N ILE A 23 5.17 12.06 -1.53
CA ILE A 23 6.56 11.92 -1.91
C ILE A 23 6.66 11.14 -3.23
N ALA A 24 7.60 11.52 -4.10
CA ALA A 24 7.79 10.81 -5.35
C ALA A 24 8.20 9.36 -5.07
N ALA A 25 7.66 8.40 -5.82
CA ALA A 25 7.93 6.97 -5.61
C ALA A 25 9.43 6.62 -5.75
N ASP A 26 10.21 7.42 -6.47
CA ASP A 26 11.67 7.26 -6.65
C ASP A 26 12.51 7.99 -5.59
N THR A 27 11.89 8.53 -4.54
CA THR A 27 12.59 9.11 -3.40
C THR A 27 13.52 8.06 -2.80
N ALA A 28 14.82 8.37 -2.70
CA ALA A 28 15.82 7.47 -2.15
C ALA A 28 15.63 7.29 -0.63
N GLY A 29 15.66 6.04 -0.16
CA GLY A 29 15.57 5.71 1.27
C GLY A 29 16.93 5.56 1.95
N PRO A 30 16.94 5.23 3.27
CA PRO A 30 15.77 5.01 4.14
C PRO A 30 14.98 6.30 4.43
N LEU A 31 13.67 6.20 4.65
CA LEU A 31 12.77 7.36 4.77
C LEU A 31 12.53 7.79 6.23
N SER A 32 12.15 9.04 6.47
CA SER A 32 11.58 9.42 7.78
C SER A 32 10.18 8.84 7.95
N ARG A 33 9.66 8.79 9.19
CA ARG A 33 8.30 8.32 9.45
C ARG A 33 7.25 9.11 8.66
N ALA A 34 7.33 10.45 8.67
CA ALA A 34 6.38 11.30 7.96
C ALA A 34 6.43 11.10 6.44
N GLN A 35 7.62 10.81 5.88
CA GLN A 35 7.77 10.46 4.48
C GLN A 35 7.15 9.10 4.16
N ALA A 36 7.33 8.11 5.03
CA ALA A 36 6.69 6.80 4.90
C ALA A 36 5.16 6.91 4.99
N GLU A 37 4.62 7.67 5.95
CA GLU A 37 3.18 7.94 6.06
C GLU A 37 2.64 8.58 4.77
N SER A 38 3.29 9.63 4.27
CA SER A 38 2.92 10.30 3.02
C SER A 38 3.05 9.42 1.77
N LEU A 39 3.98 8.46 1.75
CA LEU A 39 4.14 7.51 0.65
C LEU A 39 2.99 6.48 0.62
N VAL A 40 2.44 6.15 1.79
CA VAL A 40 1.66 4.93 2.00
C VAL A 40 0.17 5.23 2.18
N GLU A 41 -0.23 6.24 2.94
CA GLU A 41 -1.64 6.37 3.37
C GLU A 41 -2.64 6.63 2.23
N GLU A 42 -2.38 7.60 1.35
CA GLU A 42 -3.28 7.89 0.22
C GLU A 42 -3.35 6.73 -0.79
N PRO A 43 -2.22 6.16 -1.25
CA PRO A 43 -2.30 5.08 -2.22
C PRO A 43 -2.78 3.74 -1.63
N LEU A 44 -2.73 3.56 -0.31
CA LEU A 44 -3.40 2.44 0.35
C LEU A 44 -4.92 2.51 0.28
N ALA A 45 -5.50 3.71 0.39
CA ALA A 45 -6.95 3.89 0.24
C ALA A 45 -7.40 3.57 -1.20
N ASP A 46 -6.60 3.97 -2.20
CA ASP A 46 -6.83 3.64 -3.61
C ASP A 46 -6.70 2.14 -3.90
N LEU A 47 -5.74 1.48 -3.24
CA LEU A 47 -5.56 0.04 -3.33
C LEU A 47 -6.74 -0.73 -2.72
N ALA A 48 -7.19 -0.32 -1.53
CA ALA A 48 -8.37 -0.91 -0.88
C ALA A 48 -9.63 -0.76 -1.75
N THR A 49 -9.79 0.41 -2.40
CA THR A 49 -10.88 0.64 -3.37
C THR A 49 -10.75 -0.29 -4.57
N SER A 50 -9.55 -0.40 -5.16
CA SER A 50 -9.29 -1.24 -6.33
C SER A 50 -9.55 -2.73 -6.06
N VAL A 51 -9.17 -3.22 -4.87
CA VAL A 51 -9.46 -4.59 -4.41
C VAL A 51 -10.97 -4.77 -4.23
N SER A 52 -11.65 -3.81 -3.60
CA SER A 52 -13.10 -3.85 -3.41
C SER A 52 -13.88 -3.80 -4.72
N GLU A 53 -13.38 -3.16 -5.77
CA GLU A 53 -14.08 -3.10 -7.06
C GLU A 53 -13.87 -4.36 -7.91
N ARG A 54 -12.72 -5.02 -7.78
CA ARG A 54 -12.28 -6.07 -8.71
C ARG A 54 -12.20 -7.46 -8.12
N ALA A 55 -12.13 -7.56 -6.79
CA ALA A 55 -11.97 -8.82 -6.07
C ALA A 55 -12.95 -8.96 -4.89
N ASP A 56 -14.00 -8.12 -4.80
CA ASP A 56 -15.00 -8.10 -3.71
C ASP A 56 -15.53 -9.50 -3.35
N GLU A 57 -15.78 -10.32 -4.36
CA GLU A 57 -16.34 -11.67 -4.18
C GLU A 57 -15.37 -12.65 -3.49
N TYR A 58 -14.08 -12.33 -3.50
CA TYR A 58 -12.99 -13.10 -2.88
C TYR A 58 -12.40 -12.39 -1.65
N ALA A 59 -12.78 -11.14 -1.43
CA ALA A 59 -12.09 -10.24 -0.54
C ALA A 59 -13.08 -9.37 0.24
N GLN A 60 -13.37 -9.72 1.51
CA GLN A 60 -14.11 -8.82 2.40
C GLN A 60 -13.14 -7.95 3.21
N LEU A 61 -13.28 -6.63 3.10
CA LEU A 61 -12.49 -5.67 3.90
C LEU A 61 -12.88 -5.75 5.38
N SER A 62 -11.99 -6.28 6.21
CA SER A 62 -11.93 -5.96 7.64
C SER A 62 -11.03 -4.74 7.82
N GLU A 63 -11.56 -3.69 8.44
CA GLU A 63 -10.77 -2.55 8.91
C GLU A 63 -9.82 -3.07 10.01
N ASP A 64 -8.50 -2.89 9.88
CA ASP A 64 -7.61 -3.25 10.99
C ASP A 64 -6.33 -2.40 11.07
N GLY A 65 -6.01 -2.06 12.33
CA GLY A 65 -4.69 -1.65 12.81
C GLY A 65 -4.24 -0.24 12.45
N ALA A 66 -4.13 0.65 13.46
CA ALA A 66 -3.35 1.87 13.29
C ALA A 66 -1.91 1.49 12.89
N ALA A 67 -1.33 2.17 11.90
CA ALA A 67 0.03 1.90 11.47
C ALA A 67 1.03 2.03 12.64
N THR A 68 2.05 1.18 12.62
CA THR A 68 3.02 1.06 13.72
C THR A 68 4.44 1.17 13.22
N VAL A 69 5.36 1.59 14.10
CA VAL A 69 6.80 1.43 13.86
C VAL A 69 7.25 0.17 14.57
N GLN A 70 7.90 -0.75 13.85
CA GLN A 70 8.39 -2.02 14.37
C GLN A 70 9.92 -2.07 14.29
N ARG A 71 10.58 -2.57 15.34
CA ARG A 71 12.02 -2.85 15.31
C ARG A 71 12.28 -4.23 14.72
N THR A 72 13.27 -4.32 13.83
CA THR A 72 13.75 -5.54 13.20
C THR A 72 15.26 -5.69 13.41
N GLU A 73 15.84 -6.83 13.03
CA GLU A 73 17.30 -7.01 13.08
C GLU A 73 18.05 -6.06 12.13
N ALA A 74 17.39 -5.58 11.08
CA ALA A 74 17.94 -4.68 10.07
C ALA A 74 17.74 -3.18 10.41
N GLY A 75 16.91 -2.85 11.40
CA GLY A 75 16.61 -1.47 11.76
C GLY A 75 15.19 -1.30 12.31
N CYS A 76 14.45 -0.32 11.80
CA CYS A 76 13.03 -0.16 12.08
C CYS A 76 12.26 0.08 10.78
N GLU A 77 11.00 -0.34 10.78
CA GLU A 77 10.11 -0.24 9.63
C GLU A 77 8.81 0.41 10.06
N TYR A 78 8.29 1.29 9.22
CA TYR A 78 6.88 1.69 9.29
C TYR A 78 6.06 0.57 8.66
N VAL A 79 5.14 0.01 9.43
CA VAL A 79 4.26 -1.08 9.03
C VAL A 79 2.83 -0.58 9.05
N SER A 80 2.23 -0.53 7.86
CA SER A 80 0.81 -0.27 7.69
C SER A 80 0.16 -1.53 7.14
N THR A 81 -0.70 -2.14 7.94
CA THR A 81 -1.56 -3.23 7.51
C THR A 81 -2.81 -2.62 6.89
N VAL A 82 -3.13 -3.10 5.70
CA VAL A 82 -4.12 -2.48 4.81
C VAL A 82 -5.42 -3.25 4.87
N TYR A 83 -5.31 -4.58 5.00
CA TYR A 83 -6.39 -5.46 4.62
C TYR A 83 -6.25 -6.80 5.31
N HIS A 84 -7.35 -7.23 5.93
CA HIS A 84 -7.59 -8.60 6.32
C HIS A 84 -8.87 -9.10 5.63
N SER A 85 -8.75 -10.14 4.79
CA SER A 85 -9.91 -10.99 4.45
C SER A 85 -10.13 -12.02 5.56
N THR A 86 -11.32 -12.58 5.65
CA THR A 86 -11.55 -13.89 6.30
C THR A 86 -12.09 -14.92 5.31
N LEU A 87 -12.32 -14.52 4.06
CA LEU A 87 -12.81 -15.42 3.02
C LEU A 87 -11.69 -16.34 2.52
N PRO A 88 -12.00 -17.60 2.20
CA PRO A 88 -11.06 -18.47 1.51
C PRO A 88 -10.85 -17.98 0.07
N VAL A 89 -9.61 -18.07 -0.41
CA VAL A 89 -9.21 -17.62 -1.74
C VAL A 89 -8.69 -18.81 -2.52
N ASP A 90 -9.33 -19.12 -3.64
CA ASP A 90 -8.87 -20.13 -4.59
C ASP A 90 -7.95 -19.52 -5.66
N GLY A 91 -7.49 -20.33 -6.62
CA GLY A 91 -6.58 -19.86 -7.68
C GLY A 91 -7.17 -18.76 -8.59
N GLU A 92 -8.49 -18.69 -8.73
CA GLU A 92 -9.16 -17.63 -9.49
C GLU A 92 -9.16 -16.32 -8.68
N GLY A 93 -9.49 -16.40 -7.39
CA GLY A 93 -9.40 -15.27 -6.47
C GLY A 93 -8.01 -14.68 -6.37
N TRP A 94 -6.95 -15.52 -6.34
CA TRP A 94 -5.56 -15.05 -6.37
C TRP A 94 -5.20 -14.30 -7.66
N GLY A 95 -5.74 -14.74 -8.80
CA GLY A 95 -5.59 -14.04 -10.08
C GLY A 95 -6.25 -12.66 -10.06
N ALA A 96 -7.49 -12.58 -9.57
CA ALA A 96 -8.23 -11.32 -9.45
C ALA A 96 -7.53 -10.31 -8.52
N LEU A 97 -6.99 -10.79 -7.39
CA LEU A 97 -6.21 -9.97 -6.46
C LEU A 97 -4.90 -9.48 -7.10
N ALA A 98 -4.19 -10.33 -7.82
CA ALA A 98 -2.98 -9.93 -8.54
C ALA A 98 -3.26 -8.82 -9.56
N ASP A 99 -4.35 -8.94 -10.31
CA ASP A 99 -4.78 -7.94 -11.27
C ASP A 99 -5.28 -6.64 -10.61
N ALA A 100 -5.86 -6.72 -9.41
CA ALA A 100 -6.29 -5.57 -8.62
C ALA A 100 -5.11 -4.79 -8.01
N VAL A 101 -4.07 -5.49 -7.54
CA VAL A 101 -2.92 -4.91 -6.84
C VAL A 101 -1.85 -4.37 -7.80
N ARG A 102 -1.72 -4.97 -9.00
CA ARG A 102 -0.70 -4.61 -10.00
C ARG A 102 -0.59 -3.10 -10.31
N PRO A 103 -1.69 -2.36 -10.58
CA PRO A 103 -1.59 -0.93 -10.88
C PRO A 103 -0.91 -0.13 -9.78
N GLN A 104 -1.15 -0.49 -8.51
CA GLN A 104 -0.54 0.18 -7.38
C GLN A 104 0.95 -0.16 -7.23
N MET A 105 1.33 -1.42 -7.46
CA MET A 105 2.73 -1.82 -7.49
C MET A 105 3.51 -1.11 -8.59
N GLU A 106 2.91 -0.96 -9.77
CA GLU A 106 3.48 -0.19 -10.89
C GLU A 106 3.60 1.31 -10.55
N ALA A 107 2.57 1.91 -9.94
CA ALA A 107 2.57 3.31 -9.52
C ALA A 107 3.64 3.62 -8.46
N TRP A 108 3.92 2.66 -7.58
CA TRP A 108 5.00 2.75 -6.59
C TRP A 108 6.37 2.31 -7.13
N ALA A 109 6.51 2.09 -8.44
CA ALA A 109 7.76 1.63 -9.06
C ALA A 109 8.37 0.40 -8.36
N MET A 110 7.52 -0.49 -7.84
CA MET A 110 7.96 -1.69 -7.16
C MET A 110 8.43 -2.73 -8.19
N ASP A 111 9.61 -3.30 -7.95
CA ASP A 111 10.03 -4.52 -8.60
C ASP A 111 9.24 -5.68 -7.98
N THR A 112 8.32 -6.24 -8.74
CA THR A 112 7.49 -7.39 -8.32
C THR A 112 8.21 -8.72 -8.54
N GLY A 113 9.42 -8.71 -9.10
CA GLY A 113 10.07 -9.90 -9.60
C GLY A 113 9.30 -10.53 -10.77
N ALA A 114 9.82 -11.64 -11.30
CA ALA A 114 9.03 -12.49 -12.18
C ALA A 114 8.13 -13.37 -11.31
N LEU A 115 7.02 -12.82 -10.79
CA LEU A 115 5.93 -13.66 -10.27
C LEU A 115 5.47 -14.53 -11.43
N ASP A 116 5.99 -15.76 -11.48
CA ASP A 116 5.68 -16.65 -12.58
C ASP A 116 4.18 -16.98 -12.54
N ARG A 117 3.67 -17.53 -13.64
CA ARG A 117 2.25 -17.80 -13.77
C ARG A 117 1.77 -18.88 -12.77
N GLU A 118 2.71 -19.64 -12.20
CA GLU A 118 2.52 -20.76 -11.30
C GLU A 118 2.45 -20.28 -9.84
N GLU A 119 3.34 -19.39 -9.40
CA GLU A 119 3.31 -18.72 -8.08
C GLU A 119 2.06 -17.86 -7.90
N ARG A 120 1.58 -17.25 -8.99
CA ARG A 120 0.27 -16.57 -9.04
C ARG A 120 -0.91 -17.53 -8.84
N ALA A 121 -0.79 -18.79 -9.26
CA ALA A 121 -1.84 -19.78 -9.14
C ALA A 121 -1.83 -20.50 -7.79
N THR A 122 -0.68 -20.56 -7.10
CA THR A 122 -0.53 -21.22 -5.80
C THR A 122 -0.72 -20.29 -4.60
N GLY A 123 -0.88 -18.98 -4.82
CA GLY A 123 -1.09 -18.03 -3.73
C GLY A 123 0.13 -17.82 -2.84
N ALA A 124 1.36 -18.03 -3.36
CA ALA A 124 2.63 -17.90 -2.62
C ALA A 124 2.98 -16.46 -2.19
N GLY A 125 2.00 -15.56 -2.28
CA GLY A 125 2.04 -14.18 -1.85
C GLY A 125 2.56 -13.23 -2.92
N LEU A 126 1.78 -12.20 -3.22
CA LEU A 126 2.20 -11.12 -4.13
C LEU A 126 3.18 -10.25 -3.36
N ARG A 127 4.41 -10.12 -3.87
CA ARG A 127 5.46 -9.32 -3.24
C ARG A 127 6.02 -8.34 -4.24
N GLY A 128 6.28 -7.13 -3.79
CA GLY A 128 7.04 -6.15 -4.56
C GLY A 128 7.91 -5.31 -3.65
N THR A 129 9.04 -4.84 -4.17
CA THR A 129 9.96 -3.98 -3.44
C THR A 129 10.35 -2.80 -4.32
N ASN A 130 10.19 -1.59 -3.79
CA ASN A 130 10.65 -0.37 -4.43
C ASN A 130 12.18 -0.32 -4.35
N PRO A 131 12.90 -0.23 -5.49
CA PRO A 131 14.36 -0.28 -5.50
C PRO A 131 15.03 1.01 -4.99
N HIS A 132 14.29 2.10 -4.84
CA HIS A 132 14.79 3.40 -4.41
C HIS A 132 14.79 3.56 -2.89
N ASN A 133 13.72 3.14 -2.22
CA ASN A 133 13.54 3.30 -0.78
C ASN A 133 13.37 1.98 -0.01
N GLY A 134 13.26 0.85 -0.70
CA GLY A 134 13.07 -0.45 -0.07
C GLY A 134 11.66 -0.69 0.47
N ALA A 135 10.69 0.20 0.19
CA ALA A 135 9.30 -0.03 0.55
C ALA A 135 8.80 -1.33 -0.09
N ALA A 136 8.21 -2.21 0.70
CA ALA A 136 7.73 -3.51 0.28
C ALA A 136 6.22 -3.60 0.47
N LEU A 137 5.50 -4.03 -0.57
CA LEU A 137 4.11 -4.46 -0.48
C LEU A 137 4.09 -5.99 -0.50
N SER A 138 3.42 -6.58 0.49
CA SER A 138 3.16 -8.02 0.53
C SER A 138 1.67 -8.29 0.66
N VAL A 139 1.17 -9.24 -0.12
CA VAL A 139 -0.14 -9.89 0.06
C VAL A 139 0.14 -11.35 0.37
N GLN A 140 -0.37 -11.89 1.47
CA GLN A 140 -0.12 -13.27 1.90
C GLN A 140 -1.34 -13.87 2.60
N THR A 141 -1.40 -15.20 2.76
CA THR A 141 -2.45 -15.79 3.61
C THR A 141 -2.17 -15.55 5.09
N TRP A 142 -3.21 -15.55 5.93
CA TRP A 142 -3.05 -15.45 7.38
C TRP A 142 -2.28 -16.63 8.00
N ASN A 143 -2.39 -17.82 7.41
CA ASN A 143 -1.61 -18.99 7.85
C ASN A 143 -0.11 -18.80 7.60
N ASP A 144 0.25 -18.24 6.44
CA ASP A 144 1.64 -17.89 6.14
C ASP A 144 2.16 -16.80 7.07
N HIS A 145 1.33 -15.80 7.40
CA HIS A 145 1.67 -14.76 8.38
C HIS A 145 2.00 -15.37 9.75
N LEU A 146 1.16 -16.28 10.24
CA LEU A 146 1.32 -16.89 11.56
C LEU A 146 2.34 -18.05 11.59
N GLY A 147 2.82 -18.51 10.43
CA GLY A 147 3.78 -19.62 10.33
C GLY A 147 3.23 -20.94 10.88
N VAL A 148 1.92 -21.16 10.78
CA VAL A 148 1.23 -22.34 11.32
C VAL A 148 0.45 -23.07 10.23
N ASP A 149 0.66 -24.39 10.17
CA ASP A 149 -0.22 -25.29 9.43
C ASP A 149 -1.55 -25.41 10.21
N LEU A 150 -2.58 -24.68 9.78
CA LEU A 150 -3.93 -24.85 10.33
C LEU A 150 -4.66 -25.98 9.61
N ASP A 151 -5.24 -26.90 10.37
CA ASP A 151 -6.21 -27.89 9.89
C ASP A 151 -7.58 -27.20 9.69
N GLY A 152 -7.77 -26.50 8.57
CA GLY A 152 -9.02 -25.80 8.24
C GLY A 152 -8.93 -25.02 6.93
N PRO A 153 -10.06 -24.48 6.39
CA PRO A 153 -9.99 -23.56 5.28
C PRO A 153 -9.11 -22.37 5.69
N THR A 154 -8.11 -22.05 4.87
CA THR A 154 -7.29 -20.84 4.99
C THR A 154 -8.21 -19.63 4.98
N GLU A 155 -8.45 -19.05 6.15
CA GLU A 155 -9.14 -17.78 6.26
C GLU A 155 -8.09 -16.69 6.10
N GLY A 156 -8.27 -15.85 5.10
CA GLY A 156 -7.74 -14.51 5.13
C GLY A 156 -6.49 -14.20 4.34
N LEU A 157 -6.54 -13.02 3.75
CA LEU A 157 -5.46 -12.34 3.05
C LEU A 157 -5.03 -11.21 3.95
N GLU A 158 -3.74 -11.15 4.29
CA GLU A 158 -3.12 -9.98 4.85
C GLU A 158 -2.43 -9.21 3.72
N MET A 159 -2.73 -7.93 3.62
CA MET A 159 -1.92 -6.99 2.85
C MET A 159 -1.23 -6.03 3.79
N ALA A 160 0.09 -5.90 3.64
CA ALA A 160 0.89 -4.99 4.44
C ALA A 160 1.89 -4.25 3.57
N VAL A 161 2.08 -2.97 3.87
CA VAL A 161 3.19 -2.17 3.35
C VAL A 161 4.20 -1.95 4.48
N ARG A 162 5.45 -2.26 4.19
CA ARG A 162 6.59 -2.09 5.09
C ARG A 162 7.56 -1.11 4.46
N VAL A 163 7.93 -0.06 5.17
CA VAL A 163 8.88 0.95 4.68
C VAL A 163 10.07 1.00 5.63
N PRO A 164 11.29 0.67 5.17
CA PRO A 164 12.50 0.85 5.95
C PRO A 164 12.67 2.32 6.33
N LEU A 165 12.81 2.59 7.62
CA LEU A 165 12.99 3.93 8.14
C LEU A 165 14.46 4.26 8.37
N ALA A 166 14.76 5.56 8.35
CA ALA A 166 16.03 6.08 8.82
C ALA A 166 16.27 5.66 10.28
N GLN A 167 17.52 5.39 10.62
CA GLN A 167 17.87 4.87 11.95
C GLN A 167 17.48 5.83 13.10
N SER A 168 17.32 7.12 12.81
CA SER A 168 16.81 8.13 13.75
C SER A 168 15.36 7.92 14.17
N GLU A 169 14.58 7.14 13.41
CA GLU A 169 13.15 6.89 13.66
C GLU A 169 12.90 5.65 14.52
N CYS A 170 13.96 4.94 14.93
CA CYS A 170 13.84 3.66 15.62
C CYS A 170 13.57 3.78 17.13
N ASP A 171 13.60 5.00 17.67
CA ASP A 171 13.49 5.32 19.09
C ASP A 171 12.14 5.92 19.49
#